data_AF-A0A351HVQ6-F1
#
_entry.id   AF-A0A351HVQ6-F1
#
_cell.length_a   1.000
_cell.length_b   1.000
_cell.length_c   1.000
_cell.angle_alpha   90.00
_cell.angle_beta   90.00
_cell.angle_gamma   90.00
#
_symmetry.space_group_name_H-M   'P 1'
#
loop_
_entity.id
_entity.type
_entity.pdbx_description
1 polymer ?
#
loop_
_entity_poly.entity_id
_entity_poly.type
_entity_poly.pdbx_seq_one_letter_code
_entity_poly.pdbx_strand_id
1 'polypeptide(L)'
;MINQERSETMDNNGPIGVIDSGIGGFTVLKALQDRLPNENYLYFGDSMRMPYGERENDELIMLANTIIRDLENRGVKAVVLACNTLSSLIVELSARVPLFSVIEAGVQETLNWRDRGLVGLIATTATVKNRGYEKELELWTREVEYIAQGTHTLAKVINDGQGDLKILKNNIREAVEPILLKGI
;
A
#
# COMPACT_ATOMS: atom_id res chain seq x y z
N MET A 1 26.97 21.33 37.52
CA MET A 1 26.18 21.91 36.41
C MET A 1 26.22 20.89 35.29
N ILE A 2 25.25 19.96 35.29
CA ILE A 2 25.14 18.91 34.27
C ILE A 2 24.14 19.44 33.26
N ASN A 3 24.59 19.70 32.03
CA ASN A 3 23.73 20.10 30.93
C ASN A 3 22.78 18.93 30.63
N GLN A 4 21.50 19.14 30.94
CA GLN A 4 20.41 18.36 30.40
C GLN A 4 20.40 18.56 28.89
N GLU A 5 20.80 17.53 28.15
CA GLU A 5 20.39 17.37 26.76
C GLU A 5 18.87 17.33 26.74
N ARG A 6 18.26 18.45 26.33
CA ARG A 6 16.87 18.47 25.91
C ARG A 6 16.77 17.53 24.72
N SER A 7 16.09 16.40 24.90
CA SER A 7 15.42 15.72 23.81
C SER A 7 14.45 16.72 23.19
N GLU A 8 14.89 17.39 22.13
CA GLU A 8 14.00 18.10 21.22
C GLU A 8 13.13 17.03 20.56
N THR A 9 11.93 16.83 21.10
CA THR A 9 10.82 16.37 20.30
C THR A 9 10.68 17.39 19.18
N MET A 10 11.18 17.06 17.98
CA MET A 10 10.94 17.91 16.82
C MET A 10 9.43 17.96 16.65
N ASP A 11 8.82 19.09 16.99
CA ASP A 11 7.49 19.50 16.52
C ASP A 11 7.60 19.69 15.00
N ASN A 12 7.73 18.58 14.28
CA ASN A 12 7.75 18.61 12.84
C ASN A 12 6.31 18.73 12.37
N ASN A 13 5.86 19.98 12.19
CA ASN A 13 4.53 20.33 11.72
C ASN A 13 4.39 20.13 10.19
N GLY A 14 5.31 19.39 9.56
CA GLY A 14 5.30 19.09 8.14
C GLY A 14 4.10 18.21 7.72
N PRO A 15 3.72 18.22 6.43
CA PRO A 15 2.64 17.39 5.92
C PRO A 15 3.00 15.89 5.95
N ILE A 16 1.99 15.03 5.87
CA ILE A 16 2.15 13.60 5.58
C ILE A 16 2.19 13.41 4.07
N GLY A 17 3.26 12.82 3.55
CA GLY A 17 3.35 12.40 2.16
C GLY A 17 2.52 11.15 1.90
N VAL A 18 1.77 11.09 0.81
CA VAL A 18 0.99 9.91 0.41
C VAL A 18 1.36 9.55 -1.03
N ILE A 19 1.88 8.35 -1.26
CA ILE A 19 2.36 7.89 -2.57
C ILE A 19 1.43 6.80 -3.11
N ASP A 20 0.91 7.00 -4.33
CA ASP A 20 0.21 5.96 -5.07
C ASP A 20 0.65 5.91 -6.54
N SER A 21 0.39 4.77 -7.18
CA SER A 21 0.57 4.62 -8.62
C SER A 21 -0.46 5.40 -9.45
N GLY A 22 -1.57 5.87 -8.87
CA GLY A 22 -2.64 6.53 -9.62
C GLY A 22 -3.65 7.26 -8.73
N ILE A 23 -4.94 7.05 -9.03
CA ILE A 23 -6.06 7.65 -8.29
C ILE A 23 -6.61 6.74 -7.17
N GLY A 24 -6.24 5.46 -7.16
CA GLY A 24 -6.73 4.49 -6.17
C GLY A 24 -6.35 4.86 -4.74
N GLY A 25 -5.18 5.48 -4.56
CA GLY A 25 -4.68 5.99 -3.28
C GLY A 25 -5.53 7.10 -2.67
N PHE A 26 -6.47 7.71 -3.40
CA PHE A 26 -7.42 8.65 -2.80
C PHE A 26 -8.33 7.98 -1.76
N THR A 27 -8.56 6.67 -1.86
CA THR A 27 -9.28 5.91 -0.82
C THR A 27 -8.52 5.94 0.51
N VAL A 28 -7.20 5.77 0.47
CA VAL A 28 -6.31 5.85 1.63
C VAL A 28 -6.21 7.29 2.14
N LEU A 29 -6.01 8.26 1.25
CA LEU A 29 -5.97 9.68 1.61
C LEU A 29 -7.26 10.12 2.32
N LYS A 30 -8.42 9.70 1.81
CA LYS A 30 -9.71 10.00 2.43
C LYS A 30 -9.81 9.39 3.83
N ALA A 31 -9.45 8.13 3.99
CA ALA A 31 -9.44 7.46 5.29
C ALA A 31 -8.49 8.12 6.31
N LEU A 32 -7.35 8.63 5.84
CA LEU A 32 -6.41 9.41 6.65
C LEU A 32 -7.02 10.74 7.07
N GLN A 33 -7.58 11.52 6.14
CA GLN A 33 -8.23 12.80 6.43
C GLN A 33 -9.39 12.66 7.42
N ASP A 34 -10.15 11.57 7.34
CA ASP A 34 -11.26 11.33 8.27
C ASP A 34 -10.77 11.02 9.70
N ARG A 35 -9.62 10.36 9.84
CA ARG A 35 -9.04 9.97 11.15
C ARG A 35 -8.10 11.01 11.74
N LEU A 36 -7.43 11.78 10.88
CA LEU A 36 -6.42 12.79 11.22
C LEU A 36 -6.77 14.12 10.53
N PRO A 37 -7.94 14.72 10.84
CA PRO A 37 -8.47 15.88 10.10
C PRO A 37 -7.64 17.16 10.23
N ASN A 38 -6.74 17.20 11.21
CA ASN A 38 -5.87 18.36 11.47
C ASN A 38 -4.50 18.24 10.78
N GLU A 39 -4.24 17.16 10.05
CA GLU A 39 -2.99 16.95 9.32
C GLU A 39 -3.04 17.55 7.93
N ASN A 40 -1.90 18.06 7.47
CA ASN A 40 -1.71 18.46 6.07
C ASN A 40 -1.18 17.28 5.27
N TYR A 41 -1.52 17.18 3.99
CA TYR A 41 -1.12 16.07 3.12
C TYR A 41 -0.48 16.56 1.82
N LEU A 42 0.56 15.85 1.39
CA LEU A 42 1.10 15.96 0.02
C LEU A 42 0.89 14.62 -0.70
N TYR A 43 -0.02 14.61 -1.67
CA TYR A 43 -0.31 13.42 -2.46
C TYR A 43 0.54 13.41 -3.74
N PHE A 44 1.22 12.29 -3.98
CA PHE A 44 1.91 12.00 -5.24
C PHE A 44 1.25 10.80 -5.91
N GLY A 45 0.66 11.03 -7.09
CA GLY A 45 0.08 9.98 -7.94
C GLY A 45 0.84 9.87 -9.27
N ASP A 46 1.43 8.71 -9.57
CA ASP A 46 2.14 8.48 -10.85
C ASP A 46 1.23 7.90 -11.95
N SER A 47 0.14 8.59 -12.25
CA SER A 47 -0.85 8.12 -13.22
C SER A 47 -0.27 7.90 -14.62
N MET A 48 0.83 8.57 -14.99
CA MET A 48 1.48 8.43 -16.30
C MET A 48 2.17 7.07 -16.47
N ARG A 49 2.56 6.41 -15.38
CA ARG A 49 3.31 5.15 -15.43
C ARG A 49 2.49 3.95 -14.95
N MET A 50 1.17 4.09 -14.79
CA MET A 50 0.30 2.96 -14.48
C MET A 50 0.27 1.90 -15.60
N PRO A 51 -0.04 0.63 -15.26
CA PRO A 51 -0.13 0.07 -13.92
C PRO A 51 1.24 -0.35 -13.37
N TYR A 52 1.48 -0.14 -12.07
CA TYR A 52 2.71 -0.61 -11.42
C TYR A 52 2.78 -2.14 -11.28
N GLY A 53 1.62 -2.82 -11.33
CA GLY A 53 1.53 -4.27 -11.17
C GLY A 53 2.26 -5.11 -12.23
N GLU A 54 2.66 -4.50 -13.33
CA GLU A 54 3.32 -5.15 -14.48
C GLU A 54 4.79 -4.71 -14.66
N ARG A 55 5.30 -3.84 -13.77
CA ARG A 55 6.67 -3.31 -13.85
C ARG A 55 7.64 -4.18 -13.06
N GLU A 56 8.92 -4.08 -13.42
CA GLU A 56 10.00 -4.76 -12.71
C GLU A 56 10.30 -4.08 -11.36
N ASN A 57 10.68 -4.88 -10.37
CA ASN A 57 10.89 -4.39 -9.00
C ASN A 57 12.00 -3.33 -8.93
N ASP A 58 13.10 -3.49 -9.65
CA ASP A 58 14.21 -2.52 -9.65
C ASP A 58 13.76 -1.15 -10.15
N GLU A 59 12.89 -1.12 -11.17
CA GLU A 59 12.27 0.11 -11.67
C GLU A 59 11.40 0.75 -10.58
N LEU A 60 10.54 -0.05 -9.95
CA LEU A 60 9.62 0.42 -8.91
C LEU A 60 10.35 0.96 -7.67
N ILE A 61 11.43 0.30 -7.23
CA ILE A 61 12.28 0.72 -6.10
C ILE A 61 12.95 2.05 -6.43
N MET A 62 13.55 2.18 -7.62
CA MET A 62 14.17 3.42 -8.06
C MET A 62 13.17 4.59 -8.11
N LEU A 63 11.97 4.34 -8.66
CA LEU A 63 10.89 5.32 -8.72
C LEU A 63 10.43 5.74 -7.33
N ALA A 64 10.13 4.78 -6.45
CA ALA A 64 9.68 5.03 -5.10
C ALA A 64 10.71 5.83 -4.30
N ASN A 65 11.99 5.46 -4.34
CA ASN A 65 13.06 6.19 -3.65
C ASN A 65 13.23 7.62 -4.18
N THR A 66 13.01 7.83 -5.49
CA THR A 66 13.03 9.18 -6.08
C THR A 66 11.87 10.03 -5.56
N ILE A 67 10.66 9.47 -5.49
CA ILE A 67 9.47 10.16 -5.00
C ILE A 67 9.59 10.46 -3.49
N ILE A 68 10.01 9.48 -2.69
CA ILE A 68 10.25 9.64 -1.25
C ILE A 68 11.23 10.80 -1.01
N ARG A 69 12.36 10.83 -1.73
CA ARG A 69 13.34 11.91 -1.61
C ARG A 69 12.77 13.27 -1.99
N ASP A 70 11.92 13.36 -3.03
CA ASP A 70 11.27 14.62 -3.40
C ASP A 70 10.32 15.11 -2.30
N LEU A 71 9.52 14.20 -1.72
CA LEU A 71 8.61 14.52 -0.61
C LEU A 71 9.38 14.97 0.64
N GLU A 72 10.47 14.29 0.98
CA GLU A 72 11.35 14.69 2.09
C GLU A 72 11.94 16.08 1.87
N ASN A 73 12.36 16.41 0.65
CA ASN A 73 12.86 17.74 0.32
C ASN A 73 11.78 18.83 0.40
N ARG A 74 10.49 18.44 0.32
CA ARG A 74 9.34 19.31 0.57
C ARG A 74 8.93 19.36 2.05
N GLY A 75 9.67 18.71 2.93
CA GLY A 75 9.48 18.78 4.37
C GLY A 75 8.34 17.91 4.91
N VAL A 76 8.02 16.78 4.27
CA VAL A 76 7.08 15.82 4.88
C VAL A 76 7.63 15.27 6.19
N LYS A 77 6.76 15.05 7.18
CA LYS A 77 7.14 14.46 8.47
C LYS A 77 7.05 12.93 8.50
N ALA A 78 6.31 12.37 7.56
CA ALA A 78 6.10 10.93 7.37
C ALA A 78 5.65 10.67 5.93
N VAL A 79 5.80 9.43 5.46
CA VAL A 79 5.31 8.97 4.16
C VAL A 79 4.43 7.75 4.32
N VAL A 80 3.29 7.72 3.63
CA VAL A 80 2.39 6.59 3.52
C VAL A 80 2.43 6.03 2.10
N LEU A 81 2.79 4.77 1.95
CA LEU A 81 2.70 4.03 0.70
C LEU A 81 1.25 3.56 0.50
N ALA A 82 0.42 4.36 -0.16
CA ALA A 82 -0.98 4.00 -0.44
C ALA A 82 -1.12 2.90 -1.52
N CYS A 83 -0.07 2.70 -2.33
CA CYS A 83 -0.02 1.62 -3.32
C CYS A 83 0.41 0.29 -2.69
N ASN A 84 -0.42 -0.76 -2.78
CA ASN A 84 -0.06 -2.12 -2.34
C ASN A 84 1.18 -2.66 -3.07
N THR A 85 1.37 -2.31 -4.35
CA THR A 85 2.56 -2.75 -5.10
C THR A 85 3.84 -2.16 -4.50
N LEU A 86 3.87 -0.85 -4.21
CA LEU A 86 5.03 -0.24 -3.55
C LEU A 86 5.21 -0.72 -2.12
N SER A 87 4.11 -0.89 -1.39
CA SER A 87 4.12 -1.44 -0.03
C SER A 87 4.74 -2.84 0.02
N SER A 88 4.56 -3.67 -1.01
CA SER A 88 5.19 -5.01 -1.08
C SER A 88 6.71 -4.98 -1.19
N LEU A 89 7.29 -3.81 -1.44
CA LEU A 89 8.72 -3.57 -1.60
C LEU A 89 9.30 -2.70 -0.47
N ILE A 90 8.53 -2.43 0.59
CA ILE A 90 8.90 -1.42 1.62
C ILE A 90 10.31 -1.62 2.21
N VAL A 91 10.75 -2.86 2.39
CA VAL A 91 12.07 -3.20 2.95
C VAL A 91 13.25 -2.80 2.06
N GLU A 92 13.01 -2.61 0.76
CA GLU A 92 14.01 -2.15 -0.22
C GLU A 92 14.02 -0.63 -0.38
N LEU A 93 13.10 0.07 0.29
CA LEU A 93 12.96 1.52 0.19
C LEU A 93 13.78 2.23 1.26
N SER A 94 14.34 3.37 0.89
CA SER A 94 15.13 4.22 1.79
C SER A 94 14.37 5.50 2.09
N ALA A 95 14.09 5.75 3.36
CA ALA A 95 13.47 6.95 3.87
C ALA A 95 14.21 7.45 5.13
N ARG A 96 14.32 8.76 5.27
CA ARG A 96 14.81 9.49 6.45
C ARG A 96 13.70 9.81 7.45
N VAL A 97 12.44 9.67 7.02
CA VAL A 97 11.23 9.85 7.84
C VAL A 97 10.48 8.53 7.97
N PRO A 98 9.59 8.37 8.95
CA PRO A 98 8.76 7.17 9.08
C PRO A 98 8.01 6.84 7.79
N LEU A 99 8.05 5.57 7.40
CA LEU A 99 7.41 5.03 6.21
C LEU A 99 6.34 4.03 6.64
N PHE A 100 5.10 4.26 6.23
CA PHE A 100 3.93 3.44 6.57
C PHE A 100 3.43 2.66 5.36
N SER A 101 3.06 1.40 5.57
CA SER A 101 2.58 0.47 4.56
C SER A 101 1.09 0.20 4.69
N VAL A 102 0.34 0.22 3.58
CA VAL A 102 -1.05 -0.26 3.60
C VAL A 102 -1.16 -1.78 3.74
N ILE A 103 -0.09 -2.52 3.40
CA ILE A 103 -0.04 -3.98 3.62
C ILE A 103 0.03 -4.29 5.11
N GLU A 104 0.90 -3.59 5.85
CA GLU A 104 1.00 -3.74 7.31
C GLU A 104 -0.36 -3.48 7.98
N ALA A 105 -1.05 -2.40 7.59
CA ALA A 105 -2.38 -2.10 8.10
C ALA A 105 -3.41 -3.21 7.79
N GLY A 106 -3.39 -3.76 6.55
CA GLY A 106 -4.28 -4.86 6.16
C GLY A 106 -3.98 -6.16 6.92
N VAL A 107 -2.71 -6.45 7.19
CA VAL A 107 -2.28 -7.59 7.99
C VAL A 107 -2.72 -7.44 9.45
N GLN A 108 -2.49 -6.27 10.07
CA GLN A 108 -2.95 -6.00 11.43
C GLN A 108 -4.46 -6.19 11.58
N GLU A 109 -5.25 -5.71 10.61
CA GLU A 109 -6.70 -5.91 10.62
C GLU A 109 -7.08 -7.40 10.49
N THR A 110 -6.41 -8.13 9.59
CA THR A 110 -6.60 -9.59 9.45
C THR A 110 -6.29 -10.32 10.77
N LEU A 111 -5.28 -9.85 11.51
CA LEU A 111 -4.88 -10.35 12.83
C LEU A 111 -5.82 -9.94 13.98
N ASN A 112 -6.81 -9.09 13.74
CA ASN A 112 -7.86 -8.79 14.72
C ASN A 112 -9.14 -9.64 14.55
N TRP A 113 -9.32 -10.35 13.43
CA TRP A 113 -10.49 -11.19 13.20
C TRP A 113 -10.46 -12.50 14.01
N ARG A 114 -11.51 -12.81 14.79
CA ARG A 114 -11.47 -13.98 15.69
C ARG A 114 -11.51 -15.33 14.97
N ASP A 115 -12.32 -15.47 13.92
CA ASP A 115 -12.57 -16.73 13.22
C ASP A 115 -12.05 -16.65 11.77
N ARG A 116 -10.71 -16.59 11.64
CA ARG A 116 -10.02 -16.16 10.40
C ARG A 116 -10.11 -17.15 9.24
N GLY A 117 -10.41 -18.43 9.50
CA GLY A 117 -10.45 -19.48 8.49
C GLY A 117 -9.27 -19.41 7.51
N LEU A 118 -9.56 -19.70 6.24
CA LEU A 118 -8.66 -19.48 5.12
C LEU A 118 -8.82 -18.04 4.59
N VAL A 119 -7.73 -17.28 4.50
CA VAL A 119 -7.78 -15.87 4.07
C VAL A 119 -7.53 -15.73 2.57
N GLY A 120 -8.42 -15.04 1.86
CA GLY A 120 -8.27 -14.76 0.42
C GLY A 120 -7.66 -13.38 0.17
N LEU A 121 -6.61 -13.31 -0.63
CA LEU A 121 -5.99 -12.06 -1.09
C LEU A 121 -6.15 -11.90 -2.60
N ILE A 122 -6.73 -10.78 -3.00
CA ILE A 122 -6.72 -10.32 -4.40
C ILE A 122 -5.84 -9.08 -4.46
N ALA A 123 -4.82 -9.12 -5.30
CA ALA A 123 -3.91 -8.00 -5.46
C ALA A 123 -3.39 -7.91 -6.89
N THR A 124 -2.53 -6.92 -7.17
CA THR A 124 -1.79 -6.91 -8.44
C THR A 124 -0.84 -8.11 -8.51
N THR A 125 -0.48 -8.52 -9.73
CA THR A 125 0.51 -9.59 -9.91
C THR A 125 1.85 -9.29 -9.26
N ALA A 126 2.31 -8.04 -9.26
CA ALA A 126 3.53 -7.65 -8.56
C ALA A 126 3.41 -7.84 -7.04
N THR A 127 2.31 -7.41 -6.41
CA THR A 127 2.12 -7.61 -4.95
C THR A 127 2.17 -9.10 -4.57
N VAL A 128 1.52 -9.97 -5.35
CA VAL A 128 1.52 -11.43 -5.11
C VAL A 128 2.90 -12.03 -5.38
N LYS A 129 3.55 -11.68 -6.50
CA LYS A 129 4.91 -12.15 -6.85
C LYS A 129 5.93 -11.77 -5.76
N ASN A 130 5.78 -10.58 -5.19
CA ASN A 130 6.67 -10.07 -4.15
C ASN A 130 6.44 -10.69 -2.77
N ARG A 131 5.37 -11.49 -2.62
CA ARG A 131 4.94 -12.09 -1.35
C ARG A 131 4.74 -11.02 -0.26
N GLY A 132 4.19 -9.86 -0.63
CA GLY A 132 4.16 -8.68 0.25
C GLY A 132 3.36 -8.92 1.53
N TYR A 133 2.15 -9.44 1.40
CA TYR A 133 1.27 -9.76 2.54
C TYR A 133 1.80 -10.94 3.34
N GLU A 134 2.37 -11.94 2.66
CA GLU A 134 2.96 -13.12 3.28
C GLU A 134 4.13 -12.78 4.19
N LYS A 135 5.09 -12.02 3.66
CA LYS A 135 6.28 -11.61 4.43
C LYS A 135 5.87 -10.79 5.64
N GLU A 136 4.88 -9.91 5.47
CA GLU A 136 4.35 -9.10 6.57
C GLU A 136 3.64 -9.99 7.61
N LEU A 137 2.74 -10.88 7.20
CA LEU A 137 2.05 -11.84 8.10
C LEU A 137 3.04 -12.70 8.88
N GLU A 138 4.09 -13.20 8.22
CA GLU A 138 5.14 -14.04 8.81
C GLU A 138 5.90 -13.34 9.96
N LEU A 139 5.88 -11.99 10.04
CA LEU A 139 6.45 -11.24 11.18
C LEU A 139 5.61 -11.39 12.45
N TRP A 140 4.32 -11.69 12.32
CA TRP A 140 3.36 -11.70 13.42
C TRP A 140 2.91 -13.11 13.80
N THR A 141 2.72 -14.00 12.83
CA THR A 141 2.25 -15.37 13.05
C THR A 141 2.55 -16.31 11.87
N ARG A 142 2.51 -17.61 12.12
CA ARG A 142 2.54 -18.67 11.09
C ARG A 142 1.24 -19.46 10.97
N GLU A 143 0.22 -19.08 11.73
CA GLU A 143 -1.04 -19.84 11.85
C GLU A 143 -2.11 -19.38 10.87
N VAL A 144 -1.86 -18.32 10.10
CA VAL A 144 -2.81 -17.83 9.09
C VAL A 144 -2.53 -18.53 7.77
N GLU A 145 -3.47 -19.40 7.36
CA GLU A 145 -3.51 -19.93 6.01
C GLU A 145 -4.07 -18.87 5.06
N TYR A 146 -3.44 -18.69 3.90
CA TYR A 146 -3.83 -17.67 2.94
C TYR A 146 -3.74 -18.16 1.50
N ILE A 147 -4.53 -17.57 0.62
CA ILE A 147 -4.52 -17.82 -0.83
C ILE A 147 -4.46 -16.48 -1.54
N ALA A 148 -3.37 -16.23 -2.26
CA ALA A 148 -3.22 -15.04 -3.08
C ALA A 148 -3.54 -15.31 -4.56
N GLN A 149 -4.32 -14.42 -5.15
CA GLN A 149 -4.59 -14.37 -6.59
C GLN A 149 -4.15 -13.03 -7.15
N GLY A 150 -3.20 -13.08 -8.09
CA GLY A 150 -2.76 -11.91 -8.83
C GLY A 150 -3.78 -11.53 -9.91
N THR A 151 -3.98 -10.22 -10.08
CA THR A 151 -4.86 -9.65 -11.11
C THR A 151 -4.07 -8.70 -11.99
N HIS A 152 -4.31 -8.77 -13.30
CA HIS A 152 -3.67 -7.90 -14.29
C HIS A 152 -4.56 -6.69 -14.62
N THR A 153 -5.86 -6.91 -14.72
CA THR A 153 -6.79 -5.99 -15.39
C THR A 153 -7.68 -5.21 -14.43
N LEU A 154 -7.89 -5.70 -13.20
CA LEU A 154 -8.86 -5.11 -12.28
C LEU A 154 -8.55 -3.64 -11.93
N ALA A 155 -7.29 -3.33 -11.62
CA ALA A 155 -6.86 -1.97 -11.33
C ALA A 155 -7.04 -1.03 -12.53
N LYS A 156 -6.76 -1.53 -13.75
CA LYS A 156 -6.96 -0.78 -14.99
C LYS A 156 -8.44 -0.51 -15.25
N VAL A 157 -9.30 -1.53 -15.12
CA VAL A 157 -10.75 -1.40 -15.32
C VAL A 157 -11.37 -0.40 -14.34
N ILE A 158 -10.92 -0.38 -13.09
CA ILE A 158 -11.37 0.61 -12.09
C ILE A 158 -10.94 2.03 -12.50
N ASN A 159 -9.69 2.20 -12.90
CA ASN A 159 -9.14 3.53 -13.22
C ASN A 159 -9.60 4.09 -14.57
N ASP A 160 -9.85 3.24 -15.56
CA ASP A 160 -10.34 3.66 -16.89
C ASP A 160 -11.79 4.18 -16.83
N GLY A 161 -12.50 3.98 -15.70
CA GLY A 161 -13.71 4.71 -15.35
C GLY A 161 -14.90 4.52 -16.31
N GLN A 162 -14.84 3.56 -17.23
CA GLN A 162 -15.82 3.44 -18.33
C GLN A 162 -17.21 2.95 -17.89
N GLY A 163 -17.43 2.68 -16.59
CA GLY A 163 -18.75 2.36 -16.05
C GLY A 163 -19.37 1.05 -16.57
N ASP A 164 -18.64 0.25 -17.36
CA ASP A 164 -19.12 -1.04 -17.84
C ASP A 164 -19.11 -2.06 -16.70
N LEU A 165 -20.28 -2.16 -16.05
CA LEU A 165 -20.54 -3.10 -14.97
C LEU A 165 -20.35 -4.56 -15.39
N LYS A 166 -20.50 -4.91 -16.67
CA LYS A 166 -20.30 -6.27 -17.16
C LYS A 166 -18.82 -6.60 -17.21
N ILE A 167 -18.00 -5.69 -17.73
CA ILE A 167 -16.53 -5.84 -17.72
C ILE A 167 -16.02 -5.93 -16.28
N LEU A 168 -16.45 -5.03 -15.40
CA LEU A 168 -16.05 -5.06 -13.99
C LEU A 168 -16.45 -6.37 -13.30
N LYS A 169 -17.70 -6.83 -13.46
CA LYS A 169 -18.18 -8.09 -12.88
C LYS A 169 -17.38 -9.30 -13.39
N ASN A 170 -17.02 -9.33 -14.67
CA ASN A 170 -16.21 -10.41 -15.22
C ASN A 170 -14.79 -10.41 -14.63
N ASN A 171 -14.16 -9.23 -14.51
CA ASN A 171 -12.84 -9.11 -13.91
C ASN A 171 -12.85 -9.49 -12.41
N ILE A 172 -13.89 -9.12 -11.67
CA ILE A 172 -14.05 -9.55 -10.27
C ILE A 172 -14.21 -11.06 -10.20
N ARG A 173 -15.05 -11.65 -11.07
CA ARG A 173 -15.24 -13.11 -11.11
C ARG A 173 -13.92 -13.84 -11.37
N GLU A 174 -13.16 -13.42 -12.39
CA GLU A 174 -11.85 -13.99 -12.71
C GLU A 174 -10.84 -13.86 -11.57
N ALA A 175 -10.91 -12.77 -10.80
CA ALA A 175 -10.05 -12.56 -9.64
C ALA A 175 -10.44 -13.42 -8.42
N VAL A 176 -11.74 -13.68 -8.22
CA VAL A 176 -12.26 -14.33 -7.01
C VAL A 176 -12.44 -15.84 -7.18
N GLU A 177 -12.84 -16.33 -8.36
CA GLU A 177 -13.10 -17.75 -8.61
C GLU A 177 -11.93 -18.68 -8.24
N PRO A 178 -10.66 -18.37 -8.59
CA PRO A 178 -9.53 -19.23 -8.23
C PRO A 178 -9.33 -19.38 -6.71
N ILE A 179 -9.79 -18.39 -5.94
CA ILE A 179 -9.74 -18.41 -4.48
C ILE A 179 -10.90 -19.25 -3.93
N LEU A 180 -12.13 -19.02 -4.41
CA LEU A 180 -13.32 -19.78 -3.97
C LEU A 180 -13.18 -21.27 -4.26
N LEU A 181 -12.64 -21.65 -5.42
CA LEU A 181 -12.43 -23.06 -5.79
C LEU A 181 -11.42 -23.78 -4.89
N LYS A 182 -10.61 -23.04 -4.12
CA LYS A 182 -9.63 -23.59 -3.18
C LYS A 182 -10.16 -23.67 -1.74
N GLY A 183 -11.44 -23.35 -1.52
CA GLY A 183 -12.12 -23.63 -0.25
C GLY A 183 -12.33 -22.44 0.68
N ILE A 184 -12.42 -21.21 0.13
CA ILE A 184 -13.01 -20.06 0.83
C ILE A 184 -14.53 -20.06 0.66
#